data_AF-A0A519TYT6-F1
#
_entry.id   AF-A0A519TYT6-F1
#
_cell.length_a   1.000
_cell.length_b   1.000
_cell.length_c   1.000
_cell.angle_alpha   90.00
_cell.angle_beta   90.00
_cell.angle_gamma   90.00
#
_symmetry.space_group_name_H-M   'P 1'
#
loop_
_entity.id
_entity.type
_entity.pdbx_description
1 polymer ?
#
loop_
_entity_poly.entity_id
_entity_poly.type
_entity_poly.pdbx_seq_one_letter_code
_entity_poly.pdbx_strand_id
1 'polypeptide(L)' 'MVYLFDHFPEMERYARLSMGTVFGYLMERITSLRFTSAKEKYNHFVQTYHDIHHRIPLGMIASYLGIAQETLSRIRGEK' A
#
# COMPACT_ATOMS: atom_id res chain seq x y z
N MET A 1 -7.88 18.87 -16.75
CA MET A 1 -7.08 19.10 -15.53
C MET A 1 -6.59 20.53 -15.46
N VAL A 2 -5.81 21.04 -16.43
CA VAL A 2 -5.32 22.43 -16.44
C VAL A 2 -6.46 23.46 -16.30
N TYR A 3 -7.53 23.32 -17.10
CA TYR A 3 -8.73 24.17 -16.98
C TYR A 3 -9.35 24.20 -15.57
N LEU A 4 -9.40 23.06 -14.88
CA LEU A 4 -9.99 22.97 -13.53
C LEU A 4 -9.11 23.64 -12.48
N PHE A 5 -7.79 23.58 -12.65
CA PHE A 5 -6.86 24.27 -11.75
C PHE A 5 -6.86 25.78 -11.96
N ASP A 6 -7.03 26.23 -13.20
CA ASP A 6 -7.06 27.66 -13.52
C ASP A 6 -8.37 28.34 -13.08
N HIS A 7 -9.48 27.59 -13.02
CA HIS A 7 -10.81 28.14 -12.72
C HIS A 7 -11.28 27.85 -11.28
N PHE A 8 -10.67 26.89 -10.59
CA PHE A 8 -11.01 26.50 -9.22
C PHE A 8 -9.73 26.32 -8.37
N PRO A 9 -9.25 27.37 -7.68
CA PRO A 9 -8.06 27.31 -6.83
C PRO A 9 -8.13 26.22 -5.73
N GLU A 10 -9.33 25.86 -5.30
CA GLU A 10 -9.58 24.77 -4.35
C GLU A 10 -9.12 23.41 -4.91
N MET A 11 -9.25 23.22 -6.23
CA MET A 11 -8.80 21.99 -6.90
C MET A 11 -7.28 21.90 -6.93
N GLU A 12 -6.58 23.02 -7.11
CA GLU A 12 -5.11 23.06 -7.03
C GLU A 12 -4.64 22.72 -5.61
N ARG A 13 -5.27 23.33 -4.59
CA ARG A 13 -4.98 23.04 -3.18
C ARG A 13 -5.24 21.58 -2.84
N TYR A 14 -6.38 21.04 -3.25
CA TYR A 14 -6.73 19.64 -3.06
C TYR A 14 -5.72 18.72 -3.74
N ALA A 15 -5.39 18.98 -5.01
CA ALA A 15 -4.43 18.19 -5.76
C ALA A 15 -3.05 18.20 -5.10
N ARG A 16 -2.58 19.36 -4.62
CA ARG A 16 -1.30 19.49 -3.92
C ARG A 16 -1.27 18.67 -2.62
N LEU A 17 -2.31 18.79 -1.79
CA LEU A 17 -2.40 18.03 -0.53
C LEU A 17 -2.52 16.52 -0.81
N SER A 18 -3.41 16.13 -1.73
CA SER A 18 -3.60 14.73 -2.13
C SER A 18 -2.30 14.13 -2.66
N MET A 19 -1.58 14.85 -3.53
CA MET A 19 -0.30 14.40 -4.08
C MET A 19 0.74 14.20 -2.97
N GLY A 20 0.85 15.12 -2.01
CA GLY A 20 1.76 14.99 -0.88
C GLY A 20 1.48 13.73 -0.05
N THR A 21 0.20 13.49 0.25
CA THR A 21 -0.25 12.29 0.97
C THR A 21 0.05 11.00 0.19
N VAL A 22 -0.31 10.94 -1.09
CA VAL A 22 -0.06 9.77 -1.96
C VAL A 22 1.44 9.49 -2.08
N PHE A 23 2.25 10.54 -2.23
CA PHE A 23 3.69 10.42 -2.30
C PHE A 23 4.29 9.85 -1.00
N GLY A 24 3.82 10.34 0.15
CA GLY A 24 4.22 9.80 1.46
C GLY A 24 3.95 8.30 1.57
N TYR A 25 2.74 7.86 1.24
CA TYR A 25 2.38 6.44 1.23
C TYR A 25 3.23 5.62 0.26
N LEU A 26 3.55 6.17 -0.91
CA LEU A 26 4.41 5.48 -1.88
C LEU A 26 5.84 5.31 -1.36
N MET A 27 6.39 6.32 -0.70
CA MET A 27 7.74 6.26 -0.11
C MET A 27 7.82 5.24 1.04
N GLU A 28 6.81 5.22 1.91
CA GLU A 28 6.71 4.22 2.97
C GLU A 28 6.63 2.81 2.38
N ARG A 29 5.81 2.61 1.34
CA ARG A 29 5.69 1.33 0.65
C ARG A 29 7.01 0.89 0.01
N ILE A 30 7.72 1.78 -0.69
CA ILE A 30 9.02 1.46 -1.30
C ILE A 30 10.04 1.07 -0.23
N THR A 31 10.08 1.81 0.88
CA THR A 31 10.95 1.53 2.02
C THR A 31 10.63 0.16 2.61
N SER A 32 9.36 -0.11 2.88
CA SER A 32 8.88 -1.42 3.36
C SER A 32 9.28 -2.54 2.40
N LEU A 33 9.09 -2.36 1.09
CA LEU A 33 9.45 -3.37 0.10
C LEU A 33 10.95 -3.71 0.07
N ARG A 34 11.84 -2.73 0.33
CA ARG A 34 13.30 -2.91 0.28
C ARG A 34 13.91 -3.38 1.59
N PHE A 35 13.41 -2.92 2.72
CA PHE A 35 14.12 -3.02 4.00
C PHE A 35 13.44 -3.93 5.03
N THR A 36 12.29 -4.53 4.70
CA THR A 36 11.58 -5.43 5.62
C THR A 36 11.52 -6.86 5.11
N SER A 37 11.54 -7.82 6.03
CA SER A 37 11.36 -9.23 5.76
C SER A 37 9.95 -9.54 5.27
N ALA A 38 9.75 -10.70 4.62
CA ALA A 38 8.42 -11.11 4.16
C ALA A 38 7.37 -11.16 5.28
N LYS A 39 7.79 -11.49 6.51
CA LYS A 39 6.91 -11.53 7.70
C LYS A 39 6.53 -10.13 8.17
N GLU A 40 7.47 -9.21 8.22
CA GLU A 40 7.22 -7.80 8.54
C GLU A 40 6.31 -7.14 7.50
N LYS A 41 6.55 -7.39 6.21
CA LYS A 41 5.66 -6.93 5.12
C LYS A 41 4.22 -7.39 5.33
N TYR A 42 4.02 -8.67 5.65
CA TYR A 42 2.69 -9.22 5.91
C TYR A 42 2.06 -8.61 7.17
N ASN A 43 2.80 -8.48 8.26
CA ASN A 43 2.29 -7.88 9.49
C ASN A 43 1.87 -6.43 9.29
N HIS A 44 2.68 -5.64 8.59
CA HIS A 44 2.33 -4.27 8.21
C HIS A 44 1.05 -4.26 7.37
N PHE A 45 0.92 -5.12 6.34
CA PHE A 45 -0.29 -5.22 5.53
C PHE A 45 -1.55 -5.55 6.35
N VAL A 46 -1.45 -6.48 7.30
CA VAL A 46 -2.59 -6.83 8.18
C VAL A 46 -2.96 -5.67 9.10
N GLN A 47 -1.99 -4.88 9.56
CA GLN A 47 -2.25 -3.69 10.37
C GLN A 47 -2.87 -2.56 9.53
N THR A 48 -2.35 -2.32 8.33
CA THR A 48 -2.86 -1.27 7.41
C THR A 48 -4.26 -1.60 6.89
N TYR A 49 -4.55 -2.87 6.60
CA TYR A 49 -5.80 -3.32 5.99
C TYR A 49 -6.57 -4.31 6.88
N HIS A 50 -6.63 -4.02 8.17
CA HIS A 50 -7.21 -4.89 9.19
C HIS A 50 -8.60 -5.42 8.83
N ASP A 51 -9.48 -4.57 8.29
CA ASP A 51 -10.88 -4.94 8.06
C ASP A 51 -11.11 -5.80 6.80
N ILE A 52 -10.18 -5.74 5.83
CA ILE A 52 -10.39 -6.31 4.50
C ILE A 52 -9.41 -7.41 4.13
N HIS A 53 -8.27 -7.53 4.83
CA HIS A 53 -7.20 -8.47 4.44
C HIS A 53 -7.67 -9.92 4.31
N HIS A 54 -8.66 -10.36 5.11
CA HIS A 54 -9.25 -11.70 5.02
C HIS A 54 -10.06 -11.97 3.74
N ARG A 55 -10.56 -10.92 3.07
CA ARG A 55 -11.39 -11.03 1.86
C ARG A 55 -10.55 -11.01 0.57
N ILE A 56 -9.26 -10.71 0.68
CA ILE A 56 -8.38 -10.56 -0.47
C ILE A 56 -7.72 -11.92 -0.77
N PRO A 57 -7.76 -12.40 -2.02
CA PRO A 57 -7.09 -13.64 -2.41
C PRO A 57 -5.59 -13.62 -2.08
N LEU A 58 -5.08 -14.77 -1.61
CA LEU A 58 -3.67 -14.91 -1.18
C LEU A 58 -2.67 -14.46 -2.25
N GLY A 59 -2.92 -14.80 -3.52
CA GLY A 59 -2.06 -14.41 -4.64
C GLY A 59 -1.97 -12.90 -4.83
N MET A 60 -3.09 -12.18 -4.67
CA MET A 60 -3.09 -10.71 -4.78
C MET A 60 -2.30 -10.07 -3.64
N ILE A 61 -2.41 -10.61 -2.43
CA ILE A 61 -1.61 -10.14 -1.29
C ILE A 61 -0.12 -10.40 -1.56
N ALA A 62 0.24 -11.59 -2.05
CA ALA A 62 1.62 -11.93 -2.38
C ALA A 62 2.22 -10.99 -3.44
N SER A 63 1.48 -10.71 -4.52
CA SER A 63 1.86 -9.73 -5.55
C SER A 63 2.00 -8.31 -4.99
N TYR A 64 1.10 -7.89 -4.10
CA TYR A 64 1.16 -6.57 -3.46
C TYR A 64 2.43 -6.40 -2.60
N LEU A 65 2.82 -7.45 -1.86
CA LEU A 65 3.98 -7.49 -0.97
C LEU A 65 5.30 -7.78 -1.70
N GLY A 66 5.25 -8.16 -2.98
CA GLY A 66 6.43 -8.52 -3.76
C GLY A 66 7.12 -9.79 -3.24
N ILE A 67 6.35 -10.79 -2.82
CA ILE A 67 6.85 -12.10 -2.35
C ILE A 67 6.14 -13.24 -3.08
N ALA A 68 6.71 -14.45 -3.07
CA ALA A 68 6.04 -15.61 -3.63
C ALA A 68 4.79 -15.99 -2.80
N GLN A 69 3.75 -16.47 -3.48
CA GLN A 69 2.51 -16.91 -2.82
C GLN A 69 2.75 -18.04 -1.82
N GLU A 70 3.69 -18.94 -2.11
CA GLU A 70 4.14 -20.01 -1.23
C GLU A 70 4.78 -19.46 0.06
N THR A 71 5.62 -18.43 -0.06
CA THR A 71 6.22 -17.73 1.10
C THR A 71 5.13 -17.16 2.00
N LEU A 72 4.14 -16.48 1.41
CA LEU A 72 3.02 -15.94 2.16
C LEU A 72 2.17 -17.04 2.81
N SER A 73 1.95 -18.15 2.10
CA SER A 73 1.24 -19.31 2.64
C SER A 73 1.94 -19.88 3.88
N ARG A 74 3.28 -19.98 3.85
CA ARG A 74 4.08 -20.45 4.99
C ARG A 74 3.96 -19.49 6.18
N ILE A 75 4.09 -18.19 5.96
CA ILE A 75 3.96 -17.17 7.02
C ILE A 75 2.59 -17.22 7.70
N ARG A 76 1.52 -17.50 6.94
CA ARG A 76 0.16 -17.64 7.51
C ARG A 76 -0.04 -18.93 8.30
N GLY A 77 0.67 -20.00 7.95
CA GLY A 77 0.59 -21.30 8.63
C GLY A 77 1.49 -21.44 9.86
N GLU A 78 2.45 -20.52 10.06
CA GLU A 78 3.30 -20.44 11.26
C GLU A 78 2.62 -19.76 12.47
N LYS A 79 1.34 -19.38 12.33
CA LYS A 79 0.50 -18.84 13.41
C LYS A 79 -0.22 -19.97 14.13
#